data_AF-A0A353RZ55-F1
#
_entry.id   AF-A0A353RZ55-F1
#
_cell.length_a   1.000
_cell.length_b   1.000
_cell.length_c   1.000
_cell.angle_alpha   90.00
_cell.angle_beta   90.00
_cell.angle_gamma   90.00
#
_symmetry.space_group_name_H-M   'P 1'
#
loop_
_entity.id
_entity.type
_entity.pdbx_description
1 polymer ?
#
loop_
_entity_poly.entity_id
_entity_poly.type
_entity_poly.pdbx_seq_one_letter_code
_entity_poly.pdbx_strand_id
1 'polypeptide(L)'
;MSQIRSRYRQKVLSFLASFIMIFGIAGHVYSDVTINILAVNGTESTKDKNIKFVLPLGVSVEDIVDPAGLKIDYDIAEGAYFVYGDVTLNPKETKTYKVVIRDIWKVKEEVVADVVAQIDKNYENLKDTEYYDSGLRKKESLHKRVESVLAQQARYENDVKRRIESFKVYERELNEIRKEALSVTYWRSDLADETTGTVRFVVETQNKSDTDVTKQEHEHYLPTDVRPEHVIEAEGFEVHYDAVKGQTYIVREDEFQPSEKKRFNIEILDIWNIKNTDIENLRERTRKTYKLLEKSKYIDSAQYLVKAIKNNLESIEASQSQDKDINKHISDFEANSKLYELAKGDVESLEDLLTAIREELERSKLKNVLMQIKSLANIAELAKNLFKKPTYDTSWHIITGIVIVVAIITIIHFSIWAKRSRDKRKEEEEEKESEEQE
;
A
#
# COMPACT_ATOMS: atom_id res chain seq x y z
N MET A 1 -42.78 -22.66 -40.66
CA MET A 1 -42.33 -21.88 -39.47
C MET A 1 -41.19 -22.50 -38.65
N SER A 2 -40.57 -23.61 -39.07
CA SER A 2 -39.45 -24.25 -38.33
C SER A 2 -38.05 -23.77 -38.78
N GLN A 3 -37.87 -23.41 -40.06
CA GLN A 3 -36.55 -23.06 -40.61
C GLN A 3 -36.07 -21.61 -40.36
N ILE A 4 -36.92 -20.71 -39.87
CA ILE A 4 -36.54 -19.31 -39.61
C ILE A 4 -35.90 -19.15 -38.20
N ARG A 5 -36.18 -20.08 -37.27
CA ARG A 5 -35.65 -20.02 -35.89
C ARG A 5 -34.21 -20.54 -35.74
N SER A 6 -33.67 -21.31 -36.69
CA SER A 6 -32.30 -21.86 -36.57
C SER A 6 -31.21 -20.89 -37.05
N ARG A 7 -31.48 -20.06 -38.07
CA ARG A 7 -30.52 -19.06 -38.58
C ARG A 7 -30.29 -17.90 -37.61
N TYR A 8 -31.26 -17.55 -36.77
CA TYR A 8 -31.12 -16.51 -35.75
C TYR A 8 -30.27 -16.97 -34.55
N ARG A 9 -30.36 -18.24 -34.16
CA ARG A 9 -29.56 -18.81 -33.06
C ARG A 9 -28.07 -18.93 -33.38
N GLN A 10 -27.71 -19.21 -34.64
CA GLN A 10 -26.29 -19.27 -35.06
C GLN A 10 -25.65 -17.89 -35.20
N LYS A 11 -26.41 -16.85 -35.63
CA LYS A 11 -25.88 -15.47 -35.69
C LYS A 11 -25.74 -14.83 -34.30
N VAL A 12 -26.62 -15.15 -33.35
CA VAL A 12 -26.52 -14.64 -31.97
C VAL A 12 -25.36 -15.31 -31.19
N LEU A 13 -25.08 -16.60 -31.41
CA LEU A 13 -23.91 -17.25 -30.80
C LEU A 13 -22.57 -16.77 -31.41
N SER A 14 -22.54 -16.47 -32.71
CA SER A 14 -21.36 -15.92 -33.37
C SER A 14 -21.04 -14.49 -32.95
N PHE A 15 -22.06 -13.69 -32.60
CA PHE A 15 -21.86 -12.32 -32.12
C PHE A 15 -21.41 -12.28 -30.65
N LEU A 16 -21.86 -13.24 -29.82
CA LEU A 16 -21.40 -13.36 -28.43
C LEU A 16 -19.94 -13.86 -28.33
N ALA A 17 -19.50 -14.72 -29.25
CA ALA A 17 -18.12 -15.22 -29.28
C ALA A 17 -17.11 -14.17 -29.79
N SER A 18 -17.53 -13.27 -30.69
CA SER A 18 -16.68 -12.15 -31.15
C SER A 18 -16.59 -11.01 -30.13
N PHE A 19 -17.56 -10.86 -29.23
CA PHE A 19 -17.52 -9.81 -28.21
C PHE A 19 -16.64 -10.18 -27.00
N ILE A 20 -16.46 -11.48 -26.72
CA ILE A 20 -15.61 -11.96 -25.62
C ILE A 20 -14.11 -12.01 -26.02
N MET A 21 -13.77 -11.99 -27.31
CA MET A 21 -12.38 -12.04 -27.77
C MET A 21 -11.71 -10.66 -27.95
N ILE A 22 -12.43 -9.55 -27.74
CA ILE A 22 -11.85 -8.19 -27.83
C ILE A 22 -11.48 -7.61 -26.45
N PHE A 23 -11.93 -8.20 -25.34
CA PHE A 23 -11.62 -7.71 -23.99
C PHE A 23 -10.45 -8.42 -23.28
N GLY A 24 -9.75 -9.33 -23.95
CA GLY A 24 -8.78 -10.24 -23.32
C GLY A 24 -7.29 -9.87 -23.41
N ILE A 25 -6.94 -8.71 -23.98
CA ILE A 25 -5.54 -8.23 -23.97
C ILE A 25 -5.56 -6.71 -23.76
N ALA A 26 -6.07 -6.26 -22.61
CA ALA A 26 -5.47 -5.08 -21.99
C ALA A 26 -4.10 -5.54 -21.49
N GLY A 27 -3.10 -5.56 -22.38
CA GLY A 27 -1.73 -5.54 -21.92
C GLY A 27 -1.63 -4.32 -21.02
N HIS A 28 -1.27 -4.51 -19.75
CA HIS A 28 -0.90 -3.39 -18.91
C HIS A 28 0.23 -2.67 -19.64
N VAL A 29 -0.10 -1.53 -20.27
CA VAL A 29 0.90 -0.60 -20.78
C VAL A 29 1.51 -0.02 -19.53
N TYR A 30 2.58 -0.67 -19.06
CA TYR A 30 3.44 -0.05 -18.07
C TYR A 30 4.04 1.17 -18.76
N SER A 31 3.76 2.35 -18.22
CA SER A 31 4.53 3.53 -18.57
C SER A 31 5.98 3.26 -18.17
N ASP A 32 6.94 3.71 -18.95
CA ASP A 32 8.34 3.64 -18.57
C ASP A 32 8.80 5.02 -18.08
N VAL A 33 9.72 5.03 -17.12
CA VAL A 33 10.39 6.21 -16.58
C VAL A 33 11.85 6.17 -17.02
N THR A 34 12.32 7.27 -17.61
CA THR A 34 13.74 7.43 -17.96
C THR A 34 14.46 8.28 -16.92
N ILE A 35 15.48 7.72 -16.28
CA ILE A 35 16.41 8.43 -15.42
C ILE A 35 17.64 8.83 -16.23
N ASN A 36 17.90 10.14 -16.31
CA ASN A 36 19.05 10.70 -17.01
C ASN A 36 20.22 10.87 -16.05
N ILE A 37 21.29 10.08 -16.22
CA ILE A 37 22.52 10.16 -15.43
C ILE A 37 23.56 10.94 -16.23
N LEU A 38 24.01 12.07 -15.68
CA LEU A 38 24.96 12.99 -16.34
C LEU A 38 26.40 12.71 -15.89
N ALA A 39 27.26 12.39 -16.86
CA ALA A 39 28.69 12.28 -16.67
C ALA A 39 29.40 13.43 -17.38
N VAL A 40 29.95 14.36 -16.59
CA VAL A 40 30.64 15.56 -17.09
C VAL A 40 32.14 15.47 -16.84
N ASN A 41 32.94 15.78 -17.87
CA ASN A 41 34.37 16.08 -17.77
C ASN A 41 34.61 17.58 -17.96
N GLY A 42 34.91 18.29 -16.88
CA GLY A 42 35.21 19.74 -16.94
C GLY A 42 36.63 20.10 -17.38
N THR A 43 37.50 19.12 -17.63
CA THR A 43 38.93 19.36 -17.90
C THR A 43 39.28 19.36 -19.39
N GLU A 44 40.46 19.89 -19.72
CA GLU A 44 41.01 19.94 -21.09
C GLU A 44 41.66 18.62 -21.52
N SER A 45 41.68 17.61 -20.65
CA SER A 45 42.24 16.29 -20.91
C SER A 45 41.17 15.21 -20.83
N THR A 46 41.34 14.12 -21.57
CA THR A 46 40.53 12.91 -21.42
C THR A 46 40.63 12.38 -20.00
N LYS A 47 39.50 11.98 -19.41
CA LYS A 47 39.45 11.42 -18.06
C LYS A 47 38.50 10.23 -18.01
N ASP A 48 38.94 9.21 -17.28
CA ASP A 48 38.07 8.13 -16.85
C ASP A 48 37.29 8.57 -15.61
N LYS A 49 35.97 8.37 -15.64
CA LYS A 49 35.06 8.66 -14.55
C LYS A 49 34.31 7.39 -14.20
N ASN A 50 34.32 7.04 -12.92
CA ASN A 50 33.46 5.99 -12.41
C ASN A 50 32.07 6.58 -12.15
N ILE A 51 31.05 6.03 -12.81
CA ILE A 51 29.65 6.33 -12.52
C ILE A 51 29.19 5.32 -11.48
N LYS A 52 28.63 5.81 -10.37
CA LYS A 52 27.78 5.04 -9.45
C LYS A 52 26.53 5.88 -9.19
N PHE A 53 25.36 5.35 -9.52
CA PHE A 53 24.09 6.03 -9.31
C PHE A 53 23.08 5.06 -8.69
N VAL A 54 22.57 5.42 -7.51
CA VAL A 54 21.60 4.62 -6.77
C VAL A 54 20.21 4.86 -7.35
N LEU A 55 19.52 3.79 -7.71
CA LEU A 55 18.16 3.85 -8.25
C LEU A 55 17.16 4.10 -7.11
N PRO A 56 15.97 4.67 -7.41
CA PRO A 56 15.01 4.95 -6.36
C PRO A 56 14.57 3.67 -5.62
N LEU A 57 14.27 3.82 -4.32
CA LEU A 57 13.90 2.71 -3.46
C LEU A 57 12.66 1.96 -3.97
N GLY A 58 12.70 0.63 -3.85
CA GLY A 58 11.61 -0.26 -4.27
C GLY A 58 11.64 -0.68 -5.75
N VAL A 59 12.56 -0.14 -6.56
CA VAL A 59 12.90 -0.68 -7.87
C VAL A 59 13.54 -2.05 -7.66
N SER A 60 13.05 -3.08 -8.35
CA SER A 60 13.71 -4.38 -8.40
C SER A 60 14.49 -4.53 -9.71
N VAL A 61 15.36 -5.54 -9.79
CA VAL A 61 16.13 -5.81 -11.02
C VAL A 61 15.23 -6.02 -12.22
N GLU A 62 14.03 -6.58 -12.02
CA GLU A 62 13.05 -6.79 -13.07
C GLU A 62 12.48 -5.47 -13.59
N ASP A 63 12.36 -4.44 -12.76
CA ASP A 63 11.82 -3.15 -13.18
C ASP A 63 12.80 -2.38 -14.08
N ILE A 64 14.09 -2.74 -14.10
CA ILE A 64 15.10 -2.10 -14.93
C ILE A 64 14.99 -2.67 -16.35
N VAL A 65 14.43 -1.88 -17.27
CA VAL A 65 14.21 -2.26 -18.67
C VAL A 65 15.49 -2.12 -19.49
N ASP A 66 16.22 -1.02 -19.30
CA ASP A 66 17.49 -0.75 -19.98
C ASP A 66 18.46 -0.03 -19.02
N PRO A 67 19.58 -0.64 -18.63
CA PRO A 67 20.59 0.01 -17.79
C PRO A 67 21.52 0.97 -18.57
N ALA A 68 21.25 1.25 -19.84
CA ALA A 68 22.06 2.12 -20.71
C ALA A 68 23.53 1.66 -20.85
N GLY A 69 23.75 0.35 -20.87
CA GLY A 69 25.10 -0.24 -20.92
C GLY A 69 25.89 -0.18 -19.61
N LEU A 70 25.28 0.27 -18.51
CA LEU A 70 25.85 0.20 -17.17
C LEU A 70 25.58 -1.17 -16.54
N LYS A 71 26.40 -1.54 -15.55
CA LYS A 71 26.19 -2.74 -14.73
C LYS A 71 25.22 -2.43 -13.60
N ILE A 72 24.48 -3.42 -13.14
CA ILE A 72 23.53 -3.32 -12.04
C ILE A 72 24.08 -4.14 -10.88
N ASP A 73 24.03 -3.60 -9.67
CA ASP A 73 24.33 -4.32 -8.43
C ASP A 73 23.42 -3.80 -7.30
N TYR A 74 23.45 -4.43 -6.14
CA TYR A 74 22.59 -4.12 -5.00
C TYR A 74 23.41 -3.59 -3.83
N ASP A 75 23.07 -2.40 -3.36
CA ASP A 75 23.69 -1.81 -2.17
C ASP A 75 22.91 -2.29 -0.93
N ILE A 76 23.53 -3.17 -0.14
CA ILE A 76 22.92 -3.73 1.08
C ILE A 76 22.70 -2.64 2.13
N ALA A 77 23.58 -1.62 2.20
CA ALA A 77 23.48 -0.57 3.19
C ALA A 77 22.32 0.39 2.88
N GLU A 78 22.15 0.72 1.60
CA GLU A 78 21.07 1.61 1.15
C GLU A 78 19.76 0.86 0.83
N GLY A 79 19.81 -0.47 0.74
CA GLY A 79 18.65 -1.31 0.43
C GLY A 79 18.11 -1.07 -1.00
N ALA A 80 18.98 -0.69 -1.92
CA ALA A 80 18.60 -0.22 -3.26
C ALA A 80 19.52 -0.80 -4.33
N TYR A 81 18.98 -0.99 -5.54
CA TYR A 81 19.80 -1.28 -6.70
C TYR A 81 20.52 -0.01 -7.15
N PHE A 82 21.73 -0.17 -7.67
CA PHE A 82 22.49 0.92 -8.27
C PHE A 82 23.04 0.50 -9.63
N VAL A 83 23.19 1.48 -10.51
CA VAL A 83 23.89 1.30 -11.78
C VAL A 83 25.30 1.88 -11.68
N TYR A 84 26.26 1.19 -12.27
CA TYR A 84 27.65 1.62 -12.24
C TYR A 84 28.43 1.22 -13.49
N GLY A 85 29.51 1.94 -13.75
CA GLY A 85 30.41 1.66 -14.86
C GLY A 85 31.49 2.72 -15.02
N ASP A 86 32.63 2.31 -15.58
CA ASP A 86 33.72 3.21 -15.93
C ASP A 86 33.48 3.78 -17.32
N VAL A 87 33.61 5.10 -17.44
CA VAL A 87 33.38 5.81 -18.70
C VAL A 87 34.53 6.74 -18.99
N THR A 88 35.08 6.65 -20.20
CA THR A 88 36.08 7.59 -20.68
C THR A 88 35.37 8.76 -21.35
N LEU A 89 35.64 9.98 -20.86
CA LEU A 89 35.07 11.22 -21.39
C LEU A 89 36.18 12.07 -22.00
N ASN A 90 35.94 12.57 -23.21
CA ASN A 90 36.82 13.50 -23.90
C ASN A 90 36.87 14.86 -23.16
N PRO A 91 37.85 15.73 -23.49
CA PRO A 91 37.90 17.09 -22.97
C PRO A 91 36.57 17.82 -23.13
N LYS A 92 36.08 18.44 -22.06
CA LYS A 92 34.78 19.16 -22.02
C LYS A 92 33.54 18.35 -22.42
N GLU A 93 33.62 17.03 -22.49
CA GLU A 93 32.49 16.19 -22.88
C GLU A 93 31.48 16.06 -21.74
N THR A 94 30.19 16.14 -22.09
CA THR A 94 29.07 15.74 -21.24
C THR A 94 28.31 14.62 -21.92
N LYS A 95 28.22 13.47 -21.26
CA LYS A 95 27.49 12.30 -21.77
C LYS A 95 26.33 11.96 -20.83
N THR A 96 25.17 11.68 -21.41
CA THR A 96 23.96 11.30 -20.68
C THR A 96 23.69 9.81 -20.87
N TYR A 97 23.54 9.09 -19.77
CA TYR A 97 23.12 7.68 -19.74
C TYR A 97 21.64 7.62 -19.37
N LYS A 98 20.82 7.06 -20.24
CA LYS A 98 19.35 7.03 -20.12
C LYS A 98 18.89 5.68 -19.59
N VAL A 99 18.84 5.54 -18.28
CA VAL A 99 18.37 4.29 -17.65
C VAL A 99 16.85 4.26 -17.71
N VAL A 100 16.28 3.21 -18.30
CA VAL A 100 14.83 3.03 -18.44
C VAL A 100 14.34 2.04 -17.40
N ILE A 101 13.32 2.44 -16.64
CA ILE A 101 12.74 1.68 -15.54
C ILE A 101 11.22 1.64 -15.74
N ARG A 102 10.59 0.52 -15.45
CA ARG A 102 9.12 0.42 -15.42
C ARG A 102 8.56 1.34 -14.35
N ASP A 103 7.51 2.06 -14.71
CA ASP A 103 6.85 2.96 -13.78
C ASP A 103 6.04 2.17 -12.74
N ILE A 104 6.60 2.08 -11.54
CA ILE A 104 6.01 1.38 -10.39
C ILE A 104 5.39 2.34 -9.36
N TRP A 105 5.53 3.66 -9.55
CA TRP A 105 5.14 4.67 -8.56
C TRP A 105 3.73 5.19 -8.86
N LYS A 106 2.79 4.26 -8.95
CA LYS A 106 1.36 4.54 -9.11
C LYS A 106 0.58 3.48 -8.36
N VAL A 107 -0.29 3.92 -7.47
CA VAL A 107 -1.30 3.07 -6.85
C VAL A 107 -2.23 2.57 -7.94
N LYS A 108 -2.36 1.24 -8.02
CA LYS A 108 -3.24 0.58 -8.99
C LYS A 108 -4.71 0.78 -8.61
N GLU A 109 -5.56 0.97 -9.62
CA GLU A 109 -7.01 1.10 -9.44
C GLU A 109 -7.62 -0.11 -8.74
N GLU A 110 -7.13 -1.32 -9.02
CA GLU A 110 -7.56 -2.56 -8.37
C GLU A 110 -7.38 -2.52 -6.84
N VAL A 111 -6.23 -2.02 -6.39
CA VAL A 111 -5.93 -1.91 -4.95
C VAL A 111 -6.88 -0.92 -4.28
N VAL A 112 -7.16 0.19 -4.95
CA VAL A 112 -8.11 1.21 -4.46
C VAL A 112 -9.52 0.64 -4.39
N ALA A 113 -9.97 -0.04 -5.45
CA ALA A 113 -11.28 -0.68 -5.51
C ALA A 113 -11.46 -1.73 -4.41
N ASP A 114 -10.43 -2.53 -4.15
CA ASP A 114 -10.44 -3.52 -3.05
C ASP A 114 -10.59 -2.85 -1.68
N VAL A 115 -9.87 -1.76 -1.43
CA VAL A 115 -9.97 -1.01 -0.16
C VAL A 115 -11.37 -0.41 0.01
N VAL A 116 -11.89 0.25 -1.03
CA VAL A 116 -13.24 0.83 -1.06
C VAL A 116 -14.31 -0.24 -0.81
N ALA A 117 -14.23 -1.37 -1.51
CA ALA A 117 -15.15 -2.50 -1.33
C ALA A 117 -15.09 -3.06 0.10
N GLN A 118 -13.90 -3.09 0.71
CA GLN A 118 -13.72 -3.57 2.08
C GLN A 118 -14.32 -2.62 3.11
N ILE A 119 -14.19 -1.30 2.92
CA ILE A 119 -14.86 -0.26 3.75
C ILE A 119 -16.37 -0.48 3.70
N ASP A 120 -16.93 -0.54 2.49
CA ASP A 120 -18.37 -0.65 2.28
C ASP A 120 -18.93 -1.94 2.88
N LYS A 121 -18.27 -3.08 2.62
CA LYS A 121 -18.69 -4.38 3.15
C LYS A 121 -18.71 -4.40 4.68
N ASN A 122 -17.74 -3.78 5.35
CA ASN A 122 -17.70 -3.82 6.81
C ASN A 122 -18.68 -2.85 7.45
N TYR A 123 -18.94 -1.69 6.83
CA TYR A 123 -20.07 -0.84 7.22
C TYR A 123 -21.42 -1.57 7.11
N GLU A 124 -21.63 -2.31 6.02
CA GLU A 124 -22.86 -3.10 5.81
C GLU A 124 -23.08 -4.16 6.91
N ASN A 125 -22.00 -4.72 7.48
CA ASN A 125 -22.09 -5.66 8.60
C ASN A 125 -22.53 -4.99 9.92
N LEU A 126 -22.57 -3.65 10.00
CA LEU A 126 -23.07 -2.91 11.15
C LEU A 126 -24.58 -2.69 11.11
N LYS A 127 -25.27 -3.10 10.03
CA LYS A 127 -26.73 -3.06 9.96
C LYS A 127 -27.33 -3.76 11.17
N ASP A 128 -28.38 -3.15 11.73
CA ASP A 128 -29.09 -3.61 12.93
C ASP A 128 -28.23 -3.65 14.22
N THR A 129 -27.08 -2.95 14.23
CA THR A 129 -26.28 -2.75 15.45
C THR A 129 -26.39 -1.30 15.94
N GLU A 130 -26.09 -1.07 17.23
CA GLU A 130 -26.03 0.27 17.82
C GLU A 130 -24.94 1.17 17.19
N TYR A 131 -24.00 0.58 16.46
CA TYR A 131 -22.88 1.27 15.81
C TYR A 131 -23.17 1.69 14.37
N TYR A 132 -24.38 1.48 13.86
CA TYR A 132 -24.69 1.78 12.45
C TYR A 132 -24.52 3.28 12.13
N ASP A 133 -25.11 4.15 12.95
CA ASP A 133 -25.07 5.60 12.72
C ASP A 133 -23.66 6.20 12.91
N SER A 134 -22.92 5.74 13.92
CA SER A 134 -21.52 6.14 14.11
C SER A 134 -20.61 5.56 13.02
N GLY A 135 -20.91 4.36 12.54
CA GLY A 135 -20.24 3.70 11.43
C GLY A 135 -20.35 4.47 10.11
N LEU A 136 -21.47 5.14 9.84
CA LEU A 136 -21.63 5.91 8.60
C LEU A 136 -20.58 7.03 8.51
N ARG A 137 -20.38 7.77 9.59
CA ARG A 137 -19.38 8.86 9.66
C ARG A 137 -17.95 8.34 9.48
N LYS A 138 -17.65 7.16 10.03
CA LYS A 138 -16.34 6.50 9.85
C LYS A 138 -16.14 6.04 8.41
N LYS A 139 -17.17 5.46 7.80
CA LYS A 139 -17.16 5.11 6.39
C LYS A 139 -16.86 6.34 5.52
N GLU A 140 -17.52 7.45 5.77
CA GLU A 140 -17.28 8.72 5.05
C GLU A 140 -15.85 9.24 5.28
N SER A 141 -15.34 9.17 6.51
CA SER A 141 -13.95 9.52 6.85
C SER A 141 -12.93 8.67 6.06
N LEU A 142 -13.11 7.35 6.04
CA LEU A 142 -12.23 6.43 5.30
C LEU A 142 -12.29 6.69 3.78
N HIS A 143 -13.48 6.89 3.21
CA HIS A 143 -13.63 7.22 1.79
C HIS A 143 -12.94 8.54 1.44
N LYS A 144 -13.11 9.59 2.25
CA LYS A 144 -12.45 10.89 2.05
C LYS A 144 -10.92 10.77 2.06
N ARG A 145 -10.36 9.89 2.90
CA ARG A 145 -8.92 9.62 2.92
C ARG A 145 -8.44 8.90 1.65
N VAL A 146 -9.20 7.93 1.15
CA VAL A 146 -8.92 7.30 -0.16
C VAL A 146 -8.96 8.33 -1.28
N GLU A 147 -9.98 9.18 -1.32
CA GLU A 147 -10.12 10.25 -2.31
C GLU A 147 -8.96 11.24 -2.27
N SER A 148 -8.48 11.59 -1.06
CA SER A 148 -7.29 12.45 -0.88
C SER A 148 -6.05 11.83 -1.52
N VAL A 149 -5.81 10.53 -1.32
CA VAL A 149 -4.68 9.81 -1.95
C VAL A 149 -4.78 9.87 -3.47
N LEU A 150 -5.97 9.63 -4.04
CA LEU A 150 -6.19 9.67 -5.48
C LEU A 150 -5.99 11.09 -6.05
N ALA A 151 -6.51 12.11 -5.37
CA ALA A 151 -6.38 13.50 -5.79
C ALA A 151 -4.91 13.95 -5.79
N GLN A 152 -4.14 13.59 -4.75
CA GLN A 152 -2.71 13.88 -4.69
C GLN A 152 -1.93 13.13 -5.77
N GLN A 153 -2.24 11.87 -6.01
CA GLN A 153 -1.62 11.10 -7.08
C GLN A 153 -1.88 11.73 -8.46
N ALA A 154 -3.12 12.17 -8.74
CA ALA A 154 -3.47 12.84 -9.99
C ALA A 154 -2.74 14.19 -10.14
N ARG A 155 -2.60 14.97 -9.05
CA ARG A 155 -1.88 16.25 -9.06
C ARG A 155 -0.43 16.11 -9.52
N TYR A 156 0.24 15.02 -9.15
CA TYR A 156 1.64 14.78 -9.48
C TYR A 156 1.86 13.82 -10.66
N GLU A 157 0.83 13.51 -11.46
CA GLU A 157 0.91 12.49 -12.52
C GLU A 157 2.09 12.71 -13.49
N ASN A 158 2.40 13.97 -13.81
CA ASN A 158 3.47 14.33 -14.74
C ASN A 158 4.81 14.65 -14.06
N ASP A 159 4.89 14.62 -12.74
CA ASP A 159 6.12 14.87 -11.98
C ASP A 159 6.66 13.55 -11.41
N VAL A 160 7.58 12.94 -12.16
CA VAL A 160 8.19 11.65 -11.81
C VAL A 160 8.88 11.71 -10.43
N LYS A 161 9.58 12.81 -10.12
CA LYS A 161 10.28 12.96 -8.84
C LYS A 161 9.27 12.94 -7.70
N ARG A 162 8.20 13.73 -7.82
CA ARG A 162 7.12 13.76 -6.83
C ARG A 162 6.42 12.42 -6.68
N ARG A 163 6.19 11.70 -7.78
CA ARG A 163 5.57 10.38 -7.73
C ARG A 163 6.41 9.38 -6.97
N ILE A 164 7.73 9.37 -7.20
CA ILE A 164 8.68 8.53 -6.47
C ILE A 164 8.60 8.83 -4.96
N GLU A 165 8.66 10.11 -4.58
CA GLU A 165 8.63 10.56 -3.18
C GLU A 165 7.30 10.20 -2.49
N SER A 166 6.16 10.46 -3.14
CA SER A 166 4.84 10.29 -2.54
C SER A 166 4.29 8.87 -2.59
N PHE A 167 4.79 7.99 -3.48
CA PHE A 167 4.21 6.65 -3.65
C PHE A 167 4.23 5.82 -2.35
N LYS A 168 5.33 5.88 -1.58
CA LYS A 168 5.43 5.17 -0.30
C LYS A 168 4.46 5.68 0.75
N VAL A 169 4.13 6.97 0.67
CA VAL A 169 3.12 7.61 1.52
C VAL A 169 1.74 7.07 1.16
N TYR A 170 1.41 7.01 -0.13
CA TYR A 170 0.13 6.48 -0.61
C TYR A 170 -0.07 5.00 -0.27
N GLU A 171 0.95 4.16 -0.47
CA GLU A 171 0.89 2.73 -0.09
C GLU A 171 0.59 2.56 1.40
N ARG A 172 1.25 3.36 2.25
CA ARG A 172 1.08 3.31 3.70
C ARG A 172 -0.32 3.76 4.10
N GLU A 173 -0.79 4.88 3.57
CA GLU A 173 -2.10 5.42 3.91
C GLU A 173 -3.23 4.46 3.51
N LEU A 174 -3.17 3.89 2.30
CA LEU A 174 -4.14 2.87 1.88
C LEU A 174 -4.10 1.61 2.75
N ASN A 175 -2.91 1.23 3.23
CA ASN A 175 -2.78 0.12 4.16
C ASN A 175 -3.41 0.43 5.53
N GLU A 176 -3.23 1.64 6.05
CA GLU A 176 -3.85 2.07 7.31
C GLU A 176 -5.37 2.16 7.19
N ILE A 177 -5.89 2.80 6.13
CA ILE A 177 -7.33 2.83 5.82
C ILE A 177 -7.90 1.42 5.79
N ARG A 178 -7.19 0.48 5.16
CA ARG A 178 -7.61 -0.92 5.09
C ARG A 178 -7.62 -1.59 6.46
N LYS A 179 -6.59 -1.40 7.29
CA LYS A 179 -6.55 -1.97 8.65
C LYS A 179 -7.73 -1.49 9.48
N GLU A 180 -8.01 -0.19 9.43
CA GLU A 180 -9.15 0.42 10.12
C GLU A 180 -10.48 -0.11 9.56
N ALA A 181 -10.61 -0.18 8.24
CA ALA A 181 -11.78 -0.78 7.59
C ALA A 181 -12.03 -2.22 8.04
N LEU A 182 -10.99 -3.01 8.34
CA LEU A 182 -11.10 -4.40 8.81
C LEU A 182 -11.24 -4.53 10.33
N SER A 183 -11.04 -3.46 11.09
CA SER A 183 -10.97 -3.49 12.54
C SER A 183 -12.36 -3.39 13.17
N VAL A 184 -12.80 -4.47 13.83
CA VAL A 184 -14.06 -4.47 14.59
C VAL A 184 -14.06 -3.39 15.67
N THR A 185 -12.93 -3.15 16.32
CA THR A 185 -12.82 -2.10 17.35
C THR A 185 -12.85 -0.72 16.75
N TYR A 186 -12.25 -0.50 15.58
CA TYR A 186 -12.39 0.76 14.85
C TYR A 186 -13.85 1.07 14.57
N TRP A 187 -14.65 0.12 14.09
CA TRP A 187 -16.06 0.39 13.81
C TRP A 187 -16.88 0.67 15.08
N ARG A 188 -16.53 0.01 16.20
CA ARG A 188 -17.26 0.11 17.48
C ARG A 188 -16.81 1.25 18.39
N SER A 189 -15.70 1.93 18.08
CA SER A 189 -15.22 3.03 18.90
C SER A 189 -16.11 4.28 18.85
N ASP A 190 -15.89 5.22 19.75
CA ASP A 190 -16.46 6.56 19.60
C ASP A 190 -15.60 7.40 18.65
N LEU A 191 -16.22 8.38 17.98
CA LEU A 191 -15.54 9.27 17.03
C LEU A 191 -14.51 10.21 17.69
N ALA A 192 -14.56 10.36 19.02
CA ALA A 192 -13.67 11.23 19.77
C ALA A 192 -12.20 10.74 19.79
N ASP A 193 -11.93 9.54 19.27
CA ASP A 193 -10.60 8.95 19.21
C ASP A 193 -9.81 9.24 17.91
N GLU A 194 -10.39 9.97 16.97
CA GLU A 194 -9.57 10.57 15.90
C GLU A 194 -8.72 11.69 16.55
N THR A 195 -7.40 11.63 16.38
CA THR A 195 -6.47 12.65 16.85
C THR A 195 -6.82 13.98 16.19
N THR A 196 -7.63 14.82 16.85
CA THR A 196 -8.03 16.15 16.35
C THR A 196 -7.08 17.25 16.82
N GLY A 197 -6.10 16.92 17.65
CA GLY A 197 -5.09 17.87 18.10
C GLY A 197 -4.17 18.29 16.96
N THR A 198 -3.72 19.53 16.97
CA THR A 198 -2.66 20.03 16.08
C THR A 198 -1.54 20.60 16.93
N VAL A 199 -0.30 20.32 16.55
CA VAL A 199 0.90 20.90 17.13
C VAL A 199 1.47 21.93 16.17
N ARG A 200 1.85 23.09 16.70
CA ARG A 200 2.53 24.14 15.95
C ARG A 200 4.04 24.05 16.13
N PHE A 201 4.76 23.90 15.02
CA PHE A 201 6.20 23.98 14.96
C PHE A 201 6.64 25.34 14.41
N VAL A 202 7.62 25.95 15.06
CA VAL A 202 8.22 27.19 14.59
C VAL A 202 9.54 26.87 13.91
N VAL A 203 9.63 27.20 12.63
CA VAL A 203 10.85 27.06 11.83
C VAL A 203 11.47 28.44 11.67
N GLU A 204 12.76 28.58 12.02
CA GLU A 204 13.51 29.84 11.87
C GLU A 204 14.60 29.69 10.80
N THR A 205 14.62 30.64 9.86
CA THR A 205 15.70 30.79 8.87
C THR A 205 16.25 32.20 8.97
N GLN A 206 17.58 32.33 8.86
CA GLN A 206 18.28 33.60 8.95
C GLN A 206 19.20 33.79 7.75
N ASN A 207 19.23 35.00 7.20
CA ASN A 207 20.28 35.43 6.27
C ASN A 207 21.62 35.53 7.00
N LYS A 208 22.59 34.73 6.56
CA LYS A 208 23.95 34.76 7.11
C LYS A 208 24.75 35.98 6.64
N SER A 209 24.32 36.67 5.58
CA SER A 209 24.92 37.92 5.13
C SER A 209 24.42 39.08 5.99
N ASP A 210 25.37 39.89 6.47
CA ASP A 210 25.14 41.12 7.22
C ASP A 210 25.08 42.35 6.31
N THR A 211 25.41 42.20 5.02
CA THR A 211 25.47 43.31 4.05
C THR A 211 24.51 43.15 2.88
N ASP A 212 24.25 41.94 2.42
CA ASP A 212 23.57 41.69 1.15
C ASP A 212 22.22 41.00 1.31
N VAL A 213 21.28 41.38 0.44
CA VAL A 213 20.02 40.66 0.25
C VAL A 213 20.32 39.32 -0.43
N THR A 214 19.82 38.22 0.13
CA THR A 214 20.04 36.88 -0.42
C THR A 214 18.72 36.19 -0.70
N LYS A 215 18.62 35.58 -1.89
CA LYS A 215 17.61 34.56 -2.16
C LYS A 215 18.17 33.22 -1.75
N GLN A 216 17.48 32.54 -0.87
CA GLN A 216 17.92 31.26 -0.34
C GLN A 216 16.74 30.29 -0.35
N GLU A 217 16.95 29.15 -1.00
CA GLU A 217 16.16 27.95 -0.78
C GLU A 217 16.59 27.31 0.55
N HIS A 218 15.62 26.99 1.39
CA HIS A 218 15.89 26.36 2.68
C HIS A 218 14.95 25.18 2.93
N GLU A 219 15.55 24.11 3.43
CA GLU A 219 14.88 22.85 3.71
C GLU A 219 14.87 22.61 5.22
N HIS A 220 13.73 22.15 5.74
CA HIS A 220 13.61 21.81 7.15
C HIS A 220 12.98 20.43 7.31
N TYR A 221 13.71 19.53 7.93
CA TYR A 221 13.21 18.21 8.28
C TYR A 221 12.28 18.33 9.50
N LEU A 222 11.10 17.74 9.38
CA LEU A 222 10.14 17.58 10.47
C LEU A 222 10.54 16.36 11.32
N PRO A 223 10.02 16.19 12.55
CA PRO A 223 10.32 14.99 13.34
C PRO A 223 10.08 13.69 12.57
N THR A 224 10.84 12.65 12.88
CA THR A 224 10.89 11.40 12.09
C THR A 224 9.53 10.69 11.95
N ASP A 225 8.64 10.84 12.92
CA ASP A 225 7.30 10.25 12.87
C ASP A 225 6.33 11.03 11.98
N VAL A 226 6.63 12.30 11.68
CA VAL A 226 5.78 13.16 10.86
C VAL A 226 5.87 12.73 9.41
N ARG A 227 4.69 12.54 8.82
CA ARG A 227 4.49 12.15 7.43
C ARG A 227 3.85 13.33 6.67
N PRO A 228 3.95 13.39 5.33
CA PRO A 228 3.39 14.51 4.57
C PRO A 228 1.90 14.75 4.82
N GLU A 229 1.12 13.67 4.98
CA GLU A 229 -0.31 13.70 5.26
C GLU A 229 -0.67 14.26 6.65
N HIS A 230 0.30 14.36 7.56
CA HIS A 230 0.10 14.98 8.87
C HIS A 230 0.27 16.50 8.82
N VAL A 231 0.87 17.06 7.76
CA VAL A 231 1.07 18.50 7.63
C VAL A 231 -0.25 19.12 7.19
N ILE A 232 -0.84 19.94 8.06
CA ILE A 232 -2.15 20.57 7.84
C ILE A 232 -1.97 21.96 7.23
N GLU A 233 -1.05 22.74 7.76
CA GLU A 233 -0.68 24.06 7.24
C GLU A 233 0.84 24.14 7.14
N ALA A 234 1.30 24.46 5.94
CA ALA A 234 2.72 24.53 5.61
C ALA A 234 3.17 25.97 5.32
N GLU A 235 2.32 26.98 5.46
CA GLU A 235 2.61 28.41 5.23
C GLU A 235 3.26 28.67 3.85
N GLY A 236 2.80 27.96 2.82
CA GLY A 236 3.34 28.07 1.46
C GLY A 236 4.64 27.30 1.20
N PHE A 237 5.13 26.50 2.15
CA PHE A 237 6.18 25.52 1.88
C PHE A 237 5.64 24.36 1.04
N GLU A 238 6.52 23.81 0.20
CA GLU A 238 6.29 22.54 -0.45
C GLU A 238 6.69 21.40 0.49
N VAL A 239 5.79 20.44 0.70
CA VAL A 239 6.03 19.26 1.54
C VAL A 239 6.63 18.15 0.69
N HIS A 240 7.71 17.55 1.17
CA HIS A 240 8.43 16.45 0.53
C HIS A 240 8.65 15.29 1.49
N TYR A 241 8.98 14.13 0.94
CA TYR A 241 9.33 12.94 1.72
C TYR A 241 10.64 12.35 1.23
N ASP A 242 11.65 12.33 2.10
CA ASP A 242 12.91 11.67 1.84
C ASP A 242 12.75 10.17 2.13
N ALA A 243 12.60 9.38 1.06
CA ALA A 243 12.39 7.94 1.20
C ALA A 243 13.60 7.20 1.79
N VAL A 244 14.81 7.75 1.66
CA VAL A 244 16.05 7.14 2.17
C VAL A 244 16.17 7.38 3.67
N LYS A 245 15.91 8.62 4.12
CA LYS A 245 15.88 8.95 5.55
C LYS A 245 14.59 8.54 6.25
N GLY A 246 13.54 8.27 5.47
CA GLY A 246 12.21 7.98 6.00
C GLY A 246 11.56 9.19 6.68
N GLN A 247 11.90 10.42 6.25
CA GLN A 247 11.58 11.64 6.98
C GLN A 247 10.94 12.70 6.07
N THR A 248 9.91 13.37 6.57
CA THR A 248 9.26 14.49 5.88
C THR A 248 10.11 15.74 6.03
N TYR A 249 10.20 16.52 4.95
CA TYR A 249 10.84 17.83 4.97
C TYR A 249 10.02 18.84 4.18
N ILE A 250 10.17 20.11 4.54
CA ILE A 250 9.51 21.22 3.88
C ILE A 250 10.54 22.10 3.20
N VAL A 251 10.21 22.60 2.01
CA VAL A 251 11.10 23.42 1.19
C VAL A 251 10.39 24.68 0.74
N ARG A 252 11.09 25.81 0.82
CA ARG A 252 10.64 27.06 0.21
C ARG A 252 11.85 27.92 -0.18
N GLU A 253 11.68 28.74 -1.20
CA GLU A 253 12.62 29.79 -1.56
C GLU A 253 12.11 31.13 -1.04
N ASP A 254 12.96 31.85 -0.31
CA ASP A 254 12.65 33.16 0.24
C ASP A 254 13.78 34.16 -0.03
N GLU A 255 13.41 35.43 -0.20
CA GLU A 255 14.34 36.55 -0.24
C GLU A 255 14.47 37.18 1.15
N PHE A 256 15.69 37.31 1.66
CA PHE A 256 15.99 37.83 2.99
C PHE A 256 16.82 39.10 2.92
N GLN A 257 16.45 40.10 3.73
CA GLN A 257 17.27 41.28 3.98
C GLN A 257 18.51 40.93 4.82
N PRO A 258 19.54 41.79 4.86
CA PRO A 258 20.74 41.54 5.65
C PRO A 258 20.42 41.29 7.13
N SER A 259 20.96 40.21 7.70
CA SER A 259 20.68 39.73 9.06
C SER A 259 19.21 39.44 9.40
N GLU A 260 18.29 39.45 8.42
CA GLU A 260 16.87 39.20 8.66
C GLU A 260 16.63 37.76 9.12
N LYS A 261 15.77 37.63 10.13
CA LYS A 261 15.26 36.35 10.63
C LYS A 261 13.78 36.26 10.30
N LYS A 262 13.38 35.20 9.61
CA LYS A 262 11.98 34.87 9.40
C LYS A 262 11.61 33.63 10.19
N ARG A 263 10.39 33.64 10.72
CA ARG A 263 9.80 32.55 11.49
C ARG A 263 8.52 32.11 10.80
N PHE A 264 8.38 30.81 10.63
CA PHE A 264 7.24 30.19 9.96
C PHE A 264 6.57 29.19 10.90
N ASN A 265 5.25 29.19 10.90
CA ASN A 265 4.43 28.33 11.72
C ASN A 265 3.90 27.18 10.86
N ILE A 266 4.35 25.99 11.17
CA ILE A 266 3.92 24.76 10.52
C ILE A 266 2.97 24.05 11.47
N GLU A 267 1.73 23.83 11.03
CA GLU A 267 0.74 23.10 11.83
C GLU A 267 0.67 21.65 11.35
N ILE A 268 0.88 20.74 12.30
CA ILE A 268 0.93 19.30 12.06
C ILE A 268 -0.12 18.66 12.95
N LEU A 269 -0.77 17.61 12.46
CA LEU A 269 -1.62 16.75 13.27
C LEU A 269 -0.81 16.20 14.45
N ASP A 270 -1.39 16.22 15.65
CA ASP A 270 -0.78 15.56 16.80
C ASP A 270 -0.88 14.05 16.65
N ILE A 271 0.24 13.44 16.30
CA ILE A 271 0.38 12.00 16.08
C ILE A 271 1.03 11.28 17.27
N TRP A 272 1.47 12.03 18.29
CA TRP A 272 2.25 11.49 19.41
C TRP A 272 1.34 11.05 20.54
N ASN A 273 0.34 10.25 20.21
CA ASN A 273 -0.61 9.69 21.16
C ASN A 273 -1.03 8.28 20.74
N ILE A 274 -0.99 7.34 21.68
CA ILE A 274 -1.62 6.03 21.50
C ILE A 274 -3.13 6.22 21.55
N LYS A 275 -3.82 5.86 20.47
CA LYS A 275 -5.28 6.01 20.35
C LYS A 275 -5.98 5.25 21.48
N ASN A 276 -7.00 5.84 22.11
CA ASN A 276 -7.71 5.13 23.19
C ASN A 276 -8.41 3.86 22.67
N THR A 277 -8.82 3.83 21.40
CA THR A 277 -9.33 2.62 20.75
C THR A 277 -8.38 1.44 20.84
N ASP A 278 -7.09 1.70 20.71
CA ASP A 278 -6.04 0.68 20.69
C ASP A 278 -5.79 0.18 22.12
N ILE A 279 -5.77 1.09 23.08
CA ILE A 279 -5.72 0.78 24.52
C ILE A 279 -6.94 -0.06 24.92
N GLU A 280 -8.15 0.35 24.52
CA GLU A 280 -9.38 -0.36 24.86
C GLU A 280 -9.49 -1.71 24.15
N ASN A 281 -8.97 -1.83 22.91
CA ASN A 281 -8.87 -3.12 22.24
C ASN A 281 -8.04 -4.12 23.07
N LEU A 282 -6.87 -3.70 23.55
CA LEU A 282 -6.03 -4.55 24.40
C LEU A 282 -6.74 -4.90 25.71
N ARG A 283 -7.45 -3.95 26.34
CA ARG A 283 -8.27 -4.22 27.56
C ARG A 283 -9.38 -5.23 27.31
N GLU A 284 -10.17 -5.03 26.26
CA GLU A 284 -11.26 -5.92 25.88
C GLU A 284 -10.76 -7.34 25.61
N ARG A 285 -9.69 -7.49 24.82
CA ARG A 285 -9.05 -8.78 24.55
C ARG A 285 -8.57 -9.43 25.84
N THR A 286 -7.86 -8.68 26.68
CA THR A 286 -7.39 -9.14 27.99
C THR A 286 -8.54 -9.67 28.84
N ARG A 287 -9.62 -8.88 28.98
CA ARG A 287 -10.79 -9.23 29.81
C ARG A 287 -11.50 -10.48 29.29
N LYS A 288 -11.70 -10.59 27.98
CA LYS A 288 -12.37 -11.74 27.35
C LYS A 288 -11.54 -13.01 27.49
N THR A 289 -10.24 -12.93 27.22
CA THR A 289 -9.33 -14.07 27.32
C THR A 289 -9.19 -14.52 28.78
N TYR A 290 -8.96 -13.60 29.72
CA TYR A 290 -8.86 -13.93 31.15
C TYR A 290 -10.11 -14.65 31.69
N LYS A 291 -11.31 -14.21 31.30
CA LYS A 291 -12.57 -14.86 31.72
C LYS A 291 -12.66 -16.34 31.32
N LEU A 292 -12.02 -16.73 30.21
CA LEU A 292 -11.96 -18.11 29.76
C LEU A 292 -10.87 -18.92 30.50
N LEU A 293 -9.83 -18.24 30.97
CA LEU A 293 -8.71 -18.81 31.73
C LEU A 293 -9.00 -18.95 33.23
N GLU A 294 -10.03 -18.27 33.74
CA GLU A 294 -10.35 -18.17 35.18
C GLU A 294 -10.45 -19.53 35.89
N LYS A 295 -10.90 -20.56 35.18
CA LYS A 295 -11.07 -21.93 35.71
C LYS A 295 -10.02 -22.92 35.23
N SER A 296 -8.98 -22.45 34.57
CA SER A 296 -7.93 -23.29 34.00
C SER A 296 -6.75 -23.44 34.95
N LYS A 297 -5.88 -24.42 34.66
CA LYS A 297 -4.59 -24.58 35.33
C LYS A 297 -3.60 -23.43 35.08
N TYR A 298 -3.92 -22.52 34.15
CA TYR A 298 -3.06 -21.38 33.78
C TYR A 298 -3.47 -20.08 34.46
N ILE A 299 -4.36 -20.13 35.46
CA ILE A 299 -4.91 -18.93 36.11
C ILE A 299 -3.82 -18.03 36.72
N ASP A 300 -2.80 -18.58 37.36
CA ASP A 300 -1.73 -17.78 37.98
C ASP A 300 -0.90 -17.03 36.94
N SER A 301 -0.55 -17.70 35.84
CA SER A 301 0.12 -17.08 34.69
C SER A 301 -0.76 -16.01 34.04
N ALA A 302 -2.06 -16.29 33.90
CA ALA A 302 -3.03 -15.34 33.37
C ALA A 302 -3.14 -14.08 34.26
N GLN A 303 -3.18 -14.24 35.58
CA GLN A 303 -3.22 -13.13 36.54
C GLN A 303 -1.95 -12.26 36.47
N TYR A 304 -0.79 -12.90 36.33
CA TYR A 304 0.47 -12.18 36.16
C TYR A 304 0.44 -11.29 34.90
N LEU A 305 0.06 -11.86 33.75
CA LEU A 305 -0.04 -11.12 32.49
C LEU A 305 -1.08 -10.01 32.55
N VAL A 306 -2.29 -10.28 33.08
CA VAL A 306 -3.34 -9.26 33.23
C VAL A 306 -2.87 -8.08 34.07
N LYS A 307 -2.13 -8.35 35.15
CA LYS A 307 -1.56 -7.29 35.99
C LYS A 307 -0.52 -6.46 35.24
N ALA A 308 0.38 -7.10 34.49
CA ALA A 308 1.38 -6.41 33.68
C ALA A 308 0.73 -5.53 32.60
N ILE A 309 -0.21 -6.09 31.84
CA ILE A 309 -1.00 -5.37 30.81
C ILE A 309 -1.67 -4.15 31.44
N LYS A 310 -2.40 -4.34 32.55
CA LYS A 310 -3.10 -3.25 33.24
C LYS A 310 -2.15 -2.12 33.61
N ASN A 311 -1.03 -2.44 34.27
CA ASN A 311 -0.06 -1.43 34.71
C ASN A 311 0.55 -0.66 33.54
N ASN A 312 0.88 -1.34 32.44
CA ASN A 312 1.44 -0.71 31.25
C ASN A 312 0.43 0.25 30.60
N LEU A 313 -0.82 -0.18 30.43
CA LEU A 313 -1.89 0.65 29.84
C LEU A 313 -2.24 1.86 30.72
N GLU A 314 -2.32 1.68 32.05
CA GLU A 314 -2.56 2.81 32.97
C GLU A 314 -1.40 3.82 32.97
N SER A 315 -0.15 3.34 32.82
CA SER A 315 1.02 4.22 32.71
C SER A 315 1.00 5.06 31.43
N ILE A 316 0.56 4.48 30.31
CA ILE A 316 0.40 5.20 29.04
C ILE A 316 -0.65 6.31 29.19
N GLU A 317 -1.83 6.01 29.71
CA GLU A 317 -2.90 6.99 29.88
C GLU A 317 -2.48 8.13 30.81
N ALA A 318 -1.86 7.80 31.95
CA ALA A 318 -1.37 8.81 32.90
C ALA A 318 -0.27 9.70 32.31
N SER A 319 0.55 9.15 31.41
CA SER A 319 1.58 9.90 30.68
C SER A 319 0.95 10.85 29.65
N GLN A 320 -0.06 10.38 28.89
CA GLN A 320 -0.74 11.13 27.83
C GLN A 320 -1.71 12.20 28.37
N SER A 321 -2.23 12.05 29.59
CA SER A 321 -3.17 13.01 30.18
C SER A 321 -2.51 14.30 30.72
N GLN A 322 -1.19 14.40 30.66
CA GLN A 322 -0.44 15.54 31.21
C GLN A 322 -0.13 16.56 30.12
N ASP A 323 -0.49 17.82 30.35
CA ASP A 323 -0.11 18.93 29.48
C ASP A 323 1.40 19.21 29.60
N LYS A 324 2.09 19.26 28.45
CA LYS A 324 3.56 19.20 28.33
C LYS A 324 4.03 19.99 27.12
N ASP A 325 5.31 20.37 27.14
CA ASP A 325 5.95 20.90 25.93
C ASP A 325 6.10 19.81 24.85
N ILE A 326 6.21 20.25 23.59
CA ILE A 326 6.23 19.34 22.45
C ILE A 326 7.38 18.34 22.47
N ASN A 327 8.59 18.75 22.88
CA ASN A 327 9.72 17.82 22.87
C ASN A 327 9.53 16.72 23.92
N LYS A 328 8.96 17.09 25.08
CA LYS A 328 8.59 16.12 26.11
C LYS A 328 7.44 15.21 25.67
N HIS A 329 6.44 15.76 24.98
CA HIS A 329 5.32 14.99 24.41
C HIS A 329 5.81 13.92 23.43
N ILE A 330 6.70 14.28 22.50
CA ILE A 330 7.34 13.35 21.55
C ILE A 330 8.13 12.26 22.29
N SER A 331 8.96 12.66 23.26
CA SER A 331 9.77 11.71 24.03
C SER A 331 8.91 10.73 24.85
N ASP A 332 7.79 11.20 25.41
CA ASP A 332 6.86 10.35 26.14
C ASP A 332 6.12 9.39 25.23
N PHE A 333 5.78 9.83 24.01
CA PHE A 333 5.20 8.94 23.01
C PHE A 333 6.12 7.76 22.67
N GLU A 334 7.43 7.97 22.54
CA GLU A 334 8.38 6.87 22.33
C GLU A 334 8.38 5.87 23.49
N ALA A 335 8.33 6.37 24.73
CA ALA A 335 8.25 5.52 25.92
C ALA A 335 6.91 4.77 25.99
N ASN A 336 5.80 5.46 25.73
CA ASN A 336 4.46 4.90 25.70
C ASN A 336 4.30 3.85 24.60
N SER A 337 4.90 4.07 23.43
CA SER A 337 4.92 3.11 22.33
C SER A 337 5.59 1.79 22.74
N LYS A 338 6.68 1.86 23.51
CA LYS A 338 7.34 0.65 24.06
C LYS A 338 6.46 -0.06 25.07
N LEU A 339 5.79 0.67 25.97
CA LEU A 339 4.85 0.10 26.94
C LEU A 339 3.64 -0.55 26.23
N TYR A 340 3.17 0.05 25.14
CA TYR A 340 2.06 -0.46 24.35
C TYR A 340 2.43 -1.79 23.69
N GLU A 341 3.60 -1.88 23.04
CA GLU A 341 4.06 -3.14 22.44
C GLU A 341 4.31 -4.23 23.49
N LEU A 342 4.79 -3.89 24.69
CA LEU A 342 4.87 -4.85 25.80
C LEU A 342 3.48 -5.36 26.22
N ALA A 343 2.51 -4.45 26.42
CA ALA A 343 1.14 -4.83 26.76
C ALA A 343 0.51 -5.71 25.68
N LYS A 344 0.75 -5.40 24.40
CA LYS A 344 0.29 -6.19 23.26
C LYS A 344 0.91 -7.59 23.24
N GLY A 345 2.22 -7.72 23.45
CA GLY A 345 2.90 -9.01 23.56
C GLY A 345 2.40 -9.85 24.75
N ASP A 346 2.08 -9.21 25.87
CA ASP A 346 1.46 -9.89 27.02
C ASP A 346 0.03 -10.37 26.72
N VAL A 347 -0.75 -9.59 25.95
CA VAL A 347 -2.07 -10.04 25.45
C VAL A 347 -1.95 -11.24 24.53
N GLU A 348 -0.99 -11.24 23.61
CA GLU A 348 -0.73 -12.38 22.72
C GLU A 348 -0.33 -13.62 23.53
N SER A 349 0.54 -13.46 24.54
CA SER A 349 0.91 -14.53 25.47
C SER A 349 -0.30 -15.06 26.25
N LEU A 350 -1.23 -14.19 26.64
CA LEU A 350 -2.48 -14.58 27.31
C LEU A 350 -3.39 -15.39 26.37
N GLU A 351 -3.46 -15.00 25.09
CA GLU A 351 -4.20 -15.72 24.05
C GLU A 351 -3.58 -17.09 23.71
N ASP A 352 -2.24 -17.21 23.83
CA ASP A 352 -1.54 -18.48 23.69
C ASP A 352 -1.88 -19.45 24.83
N LEU A 353 -1.97 -18.96 26.08
CA LEU A 353 -2.46 -19.75 27.21
C LEU A 353 -3.87 -20.29 26.95
N LEU A 354 -4.74 -19.47 26.36
CA LEU A 354 -6.10 -19.89 26.00
C LEU A 354 -6.07 -21.02 24.95
N THR A 355 -5.16 -20.93 23.98
CA THR A 355 -4.98 -21.96 22.96
C THR A 355 -4.49 -23.28 23.56
N ALA A 356 -3.71 -23.26 24.63
CA ALA A 356 -3.25 -24.47 25.31
C ALA A 356 -4.38 -25.26 26.02
N ILE A 357 -5.52 -24.62 26.30
CA ILE A 357 -6.70 -25.25 26.95
C ILE A 357 -7.73 -25.71 25.90
N ARG A 358 -7.35 -25.67 24.61
CA ARG A 358 -8.24 -25.99 23.48
C ARG A 358 -8.87 -27.40 23.52
N GLU A 359 -8.28 -28.33 24.28
CA GLU A 359 -8.84 -29.67 24.50
C GLU A 359 -9.84 -29.73 25.69
N GLU A 360 -9.77 -28.81 26.65
CA GLU A 360 -10.57 -28.81 27.89
C GLU A 360 -11.82 -27.91 27.81
N LEU A 361 -11.88 -26.95 26.88
CA LEU A 361 -13.03 -26.03 26.71
C LEU A 361 -13.97 -26.48 25.58
N GLU A 362 -15.29 -26.33 25.77
CA GLU A 362 -16.31 -26.65 24.76
C GLU A 362 -16.01 -25.98 23.41
N ARG A 363 -16.01 -26.79 22.33
CA ARG A 363 -15.65 -26.40 20.95
C ARG A 363 -16.39 -25.17 20.43
N SER A 364 -17.61 -24.89 20.91
CA SER A 364 -18.44 -23.76 20.47
C SER A 364 -17.92 -22.40 20.96
N LYS A 365 -17.41 -22.32 22.20
CA LYS A 365 -16.88 -21.07 22.79
C LYS A 365 -15.52 -20.70 22.22
N LEU A 366 -14.67 -21.70 21.93
CA LEU A 366 -13.37 -21.50 21.28
C LEU A 366 -13.49 -21.05 19.83
N LYS A 367 -14.48 -21.55 19.07
CA LYS A 367 -14.57 -21.27 17.63
C LYS A 367 -14.78 -19.78 17.33
N ASN A 368 -15.61 -19.08 18.10
CA ASN A 368 -15.89 -17.67 17.85
C ASN A 368 -14.72 -16.75 18.23
N VAL A 369 -14.02 -17.06 19.33
CA VAL A 369 -12.89 -16.25 19.81
C VAL A 369 -11.63 -16.51 18.97
N LEU A 370 -11.30 -17.77 18.67
CA LEU A 370 -10.16 -18.09 17.80
C LEU A 370 -10.37 -17.59 16.36
N MET A 371 -11.60 -17.55 15.87
CA MET A 371 -11.89 -16.99 14.55
C MET A 371 -11.64 -15.48 14.52
N GLN A 372 -11.95 -14.76 15.61
CA GLN A 372 -11.62 -13.34 15.74
C GLN A 372 -10.10 -13.11 15.82
N ILE A 373 -9.38 -13.88 16.63
CA ILE A 373 -7.90 -13.77 16.75
C ILE A 373 -7.21 -14.10 15.41
N LYS A 374 -7.62 -15.19 14.74
CA LYS A 374 -7.04 -15.60 13.46
C LYS A 374 -7.37 -14.63 12.33
N SER A 375 -8.52 -13.95 12.38
CA SER A 375 -8.85 -12.92 11.41
C SER A 375 -7.88 -11.74 11.48
N LEU A 376 -7.47 -11.31 12.68
CA LEU A 376 -6.52 -10.20 12.88
C LEU A 376 -5.12 -10.54 12.37
N ALA A 377 -4.62 -11.75 12.62
CA ALA A 377 -3.32 -12.20 12.13
C ALA A 377 -3.27 -12.34 10.59
N ASN A 378 -4.31 -12.89 9.97
CA ASN A 378 -4.39 -13.03 8.50
C ASN A 378 -4.49 -11.67 7.77
N ILE A 379 -4.97 -10.61 8.44
CA ILE A 379 -5.10 -9.27 7.85
C ILE A 379 -3.72 -8.66 7.54
N ALA A 380 -2.73 -8.84 8.43
CA ALA A 380 -1.37 -8.35 8.23
C ALA A 380 -0.68 -9.04 7.04
N GLU A 381 -0.93 -10.33 6.84
CA GLU A 381 -0.36 -11.12 5.75
C GLU A 381 -1.06 -10.84 4.40
N LEU A 382 -2.38 -10.66 4.40
CA LEU A 382 -3.15 -10.24 3.21
C LEU A 382 -2.77 -8.82 2.74
N ALA A 383 -2.57 -7.89 3.68
CA ALA A 383 -2.06 -6.55 3.39
C ALA A 383 -0.69 -6.62 2.70
N LYS A 384 0.24 -7.41 3.24
CA LYS A 384 1.57 -7.62 2.65
C LYS A 384 1.51 -8.23 1.25
N ASN A 385 0.52 -9.09 0.97
CA ASN A 385 0.39 -9.78 -0.31
C ASN A 385 -0.34 -8.96 -1.39
N LEU A 386 -1.18 -7.99 -1.03
CA LEU A 386 -1.88 -7.12 -2.00
C LEU A 386 -1.03 -5.95 -2.50
N PHE A 387 -0.02 -5.53 -1.72
CA PHE A 387 1.02 -4.60 -2.18
C PHE A 387 2.27 -5.32 -2.71
N LYS A 388 2.30 -6.66 -2.72
CA LYS A 388 3.37 -7.42 -3.37
C LYS A 388 3.19 -7.39 -4.88
N LYS A 389 4.28 -7.08 -5.60
CA LYS A 389 4.33 -7.15 -7.06
C LYS A 389 3.99 -8.58 -7.53
N PRO A 390 3.20 -8.77 -8.60
CA PRO A 390 3.03 -10.08 -9.21
C PRO A 390 4.39 -10.60 -9.67
N THR A 391 4.76 -11.81 -9.25
CA THR A 391 5.99 -12.48 -9.66
C THR A 391 5.83 -13.10 -11.04
N TYR A 392 6.95 -13.31 -11.75
CA TYR A 392 7.03 -13.84 -13.12
C TYR A 392 6.22 -15.14 -13.33
N ASP A 393 6.05 -15.92 -12.26
CA ASP A 393 5.31 -17.19 -12.25
C ASP A 393 3.82 -17.00 -12.54
N THR A 394 3.20 -15.94 -12.01
CA THR A 394 1.77 -15.65 -12.22
C THR A 394 1.48 -15.27 -13.68
N SER A 395 2.38 -14.52 -14.32
CA SER A 395 2.25 -14.14 -15.74
C SER A 395 2.32 -15.35 -16.67
N TRP A 396 3.20 -16.32 -16.40
CA TRP A 396 3.27 -17.56 -17.17
C TRP A 396 2.05 -18.45 -16.97
N HIS A 397 1.48 -18.51 -15.76
CA HIS A 397 0.23 -19.24 -15.53
C HIS A 397 -0.95 -18.63 -16.28
N ILE A 398 -1.03 -17.30 -16.38
CA ILE A 398 -2.06 -16.62 -17.18
C ILE A 398 -1.89 -16.92 -18.67
N ILE A 399 -0.67 -16.80 -19.20
CA ILE A 399 -0.37 -17.14 -20.61
C ILE A 399 -0.72 -18.60 -20.90
N THR A 400 -0.31 -19.52 -20.01
CA THR A 400 -0.60 -20.95 -20.14
C THR A 400 -2.10 -21.23 -20.08
N GLY A 401 -2.83 -20.54 -19.19
CA GLY A 401 -4.29 -20.64 -19.10
C GLY A 401 -5.00 -20.21 -20.38
N ILE A 402 -4.59 -19.09 -20.99
CA ILE A 402 -5.13 -18.61 -22.26
C ILE A 402 -4.86 -19.61 -23.39
N VAL A 403 -3.63 -20.14 -23.49
CA VAL A 403 -3.26 -21.14 -24.51
C VAL A 403 -4.09 -22.42 -24.38
N ILE A 404 -4.33 -22.90 -23.15
CA ILE A 404 -5.16 -24.07 -22.89
C ILE A 404 -6.61 -23.83 -23.32
N VAL A 405 -7.19 -22.68 -22.97
CA VAL A 405 -8.56 -22.34 -23.34
C VAL A 405 -8.71 -22.27 -24.87
N VAL A 406 -7.78 -21.62 -25.56
CA VAL A 406 -7.76 -21.57 -27.03
C VAL A 406 -7.68 -22.99 -27.60
N ALA A 407 -6.78 -23.84 -27.11
CA ALA A 407 -6.65 -25.23 -27.57
C ALA A 407 -7.96 -26.02 -27.42
N ILE A 408 -8.66 -25.88 -26.28
CA ILE A 408 -9.94 -26.55 -26.03
C ILE A 408 -11.00 -26.08 -27.04
N ILE A 409 -11.10 -24.78 -27.29
CA ILE A 409 -12.07 -24.22 -28.26
C ILE A 409 -11.78 -24.76 -29.67
N THR A 410 -10.51 -24.82 -30.07
CA THR A 410 -10.11 -25.36 -31.38
C THR A 410 -10.49 -26.84 -31.52
N ILE A 411 -10.26 -27.64 -30.46
CA ILE A 411 -10.62 -29.08 -30.44
C ILE A 411 -12.14 -29.27 -30.55
N ILE A 412 -12.93 -28.49 -29.80
CA ILE A 412 -14.40 -28.55 -29.87
C ILE A 412 -14.88 -28.17 -31.27
N HIS A 413 -14.36 -27.09 -31.84
CA HIS A 413 -14.72 -26.65 -33.18
C HIS A 413 -14.41 -27.72 -34.23
N PHE A 414 -13.22 -28.32 -34.18
CA PHE A 414 -12.80 -29.36 -35.10
C PHE A 414 -13.64 -30.64 -34.94
N SER A 415 -14.01 -31.00 -33.71
CA SER A 415 -14.87 -32.17 -33.44
C SER A 415 -16.29 -31.99 -33.98
N ILE A 416 -16.86 -30.78 -33.83
CA ILE A 416 -18.18 -30.45 -34.40
C ILE A 416 -18.12 -30.47 -35.93
N TRP A 417 -17.05 -29.94 -36.52
CA TRP A 417 -16.85 -29.96 -37.97
C TRP A 417 -16.70 -31.39 -38.51
N ALA A 418 -15.88 -32.23 -37.86
CA ALA A 418 -15.68 -33.61 -38.25
C ALA A 418 -16.95 -34.46 -38.13
N LYS A 419 -17.82 -34.16 -37.16
CA LYS A 419 -19.13 -34.82 -37.06
C LYS A 419 -20.05 -34.41 -38.21
N ARG A 420 -20.15 -33.10 -38.49
CA ARG A 420 -20.96 -32.58 -39.61
C ARG A 420 -20.48 -33.07 -40.98
N SER A 421 -19.17 -33.22 -41.19
CA SER A 421 -18.66 -33.71 -42.47
C SER A 421 -18.99 -35.19 -42.69
N ARG A 422 -19.03 -36.00 -41.64
CA ARG A 422 -19.47 -37.41 -41.72
C ARG A 422 -20.97 -37.52 -41.99
N ASP A 423 -21.78 -36.70 -41.33
CA ASP A 423 -23.24 -36.72 -41.53
C ASP A 423 -23.60 -36.33 -42.97
N LYS A 424 -22.96 -35.28 -43.52
CA LYS A 424 -23.12 -34.91 -44.95
C LYS A 424 -22.70 -36.02 -45.92
N ARG A 425 -21.62 -36.72 -45.60
CA ARG A 425 -21.10 -37.78 -46.48
C ARG A 425 -22.05 -38.97 -46.55
N LYS A 426 -22.73 -39.28 -45.44
CA LYS A 426 -23.77 -40.31 -45.39
C LYS A 426 -25.03 -39.89 -46.15
N GLU A 427 -25.45 -38.63 -45.99
CA GLU A 427 -26.57 -38.09 -46.77
C GLU A 427 -26.29 -38.16 -48.28
N GLU A 428 -25.07 -37.80 -48.72
CA GLU A 428 -24.65 -37.90 -50.13
C GLU A 428 -24.48 -39.34 -50.65
N GLU A 429 -24.19 -40.31 -49.77
CA GLU A 429 -24.13 -41.74 -50.12
C GLU A 429 -25.55 -42.34 -50.23
N GLU A 430 -26.46 -41.98 -49.31
CA GLU A 430 -27.87 -42.39 -49.35
C GLU A 430 -28.64 -41.78 -50.54
N GLU A 431 -28.34 -40.52 -50.92
CA GLU A 431 -28.94 -39.88 -52.10
C GLU A 431 -28.50 -40.60 -53.39
N LYS A 432 -27.22 -40.99 -53.51
CA LYS A 432 -26.71 -41.72 -54.67
C LYS A 432 -27.25 -43.15 -54.78
N GLU A 433 -27.40 -43.86 -53.67
CA GLU A 433 -28.03 -45.19 -53.69
C GLU A 433 -29.52 -45.12 -54.07
N SER A 434 -30.20 -44.01 -53.78
CA SER A 434 -31.60 -43.80 -54.19
C SER A 434 -31.74 -43.43 -55.68
N GLU A 435 -30.78 -42.72 -56.26
CA GLU A 435 -30.77 -42.38 -57.69
C GLU A 435 -30.34 -43.56 -58.59
N GLU A 436 -29.57 -44.54 -58.08
CA GLU A 436 -29.23 -45.77 -58.84
C GLU A 436 -30.32 -46.86 -58.78
N GLN A 437 -31.41 -46.64 -58.03
CA GLN A 437 -32.55 -47.57 -57.89
C GLN A 437 -33.83 -47.13 -58.66
N GLU A 438 -33.80 -45.98 -59.33
CA GLU A 438 -34.75 -45.58 -60.40
C GLU A 438 -34.21 -45.91 -61.79
#